data_AF-A0A1H8JKV0-F1
#
_entry.id   AF-A0A1H8JKV0-F1
#
_cell.length_a   1.000
_cell.length_b   1.000
_cell.length_c   1.000
_cell.angle_alpha   90.00
_cell.angle_beta   90.00
_cell.angle_gamma   90.00
#
_symmetry.space_group_name_H-M   'P 1'
#
loop_
_entity.id
_entity.type
_entity.pdbx_description
1 polymer ?
#
loop_
_entity_poly.entity_id
_entity_poly.type
_entity_poly.pdbx_seq_one_letter_code
_entity_poly.pdbx_strand_id
1 'polypeptide(L)'
;MDNEIILKVVNELDIRIVIPNGKRVYTIRFHKENNDFWVAMIGNIKNDNNEELISYLLEKVYQDETTNSILNELQVPKNLRIEPLMIFNT
;
A
#
# COMPACT_ATOMS: atom_id res chain seq x y z
N MET A 1 -1.42 -3.97 -21.94
CA MET A 1 -1.07 -2.67 -21.33
C MET A 1 -0.53 -2.99 -19.97
N ASP A 2 0.75 -2.73 -19.76
CA ASP A 2 1.42 -3.00 -18.50
C ASP A 2 0.80 -2.11 -17.42
N ASN A 3 0.19 -2.74 -16.42
CA ASN A 3 -0.44 -2.07 -15.28
C ASN A 3 0.65 -1.69 -14.27
N GLU A 4 1.52 -0.76 -14.68
CA GLU A 4 2.65 -0.24 -13.92
C GLU A 4 2.20 0.35 -12.58
N ILE A 5 2.92 0.04 -11.52
CA ILE A 5 2.68 0.61 -10.19
C ILE A 5 3.19 2.04 -10.18
N ILE A 6 2.40 2.97 -9.63
CA ILE A 6 2.82 4.35 -9.44
C ILE A 6 3.16 4.54 -7.96
N LEU A 7 4.44 4.75 -7.67
CA LEU A 7 4.94 5.02 -6.33
C LEU A 7 5.07 6.52 -6.09
N LYS A 8 4.56 6.99 -4.95
CA LYS A 8 4.73 8.35 -4.46
C LYS A 8 5.15 8.33 -3.00
N VAL A 9 6.42 8.67 -2.75
CA VAL A 9 6.91 8.96 -1.41
C VAL A 9 6.48 10.38 -1.03
N VAL A 10 5.60 10.53 -0.04
CA VAL A 10 5.17 11.85 0.46
C VAL A 10 6.21 12.38 1.44
N ASN A 11 6.66 11.51 2.35
CA ASN A 11 7.83 11.68 3.21
C ASN A 11 8.26 10.30 3.74
N GLU A 12 9.31 10.24 4.56
CA GLU A 12 9.83 8.99 5.14
C GLU A 12 8.85 8.26 6.08
N LEU A 13 7.75 8.89 6.48
CA LEU A 13 6.71 8.36 7.36
C LEU A 13 5.39 8.05 6.62
N ASP A 14 5.29 8.39 5.33
CA ASP A 14 4.07 8.30 4.53
C ASP A 14 4.41 8.02 3.06
N ILE A 15 4.19 6.77 2.66
CA ILE A 15 4.42 6.28 1.31
C ILE A 15 3.08 5.90 0.72
N ARG A 16 2.79 6.36 -0.49
CA ARG A 16 1.55 6.04 -1.21
C ARG A 16 1.86 5.32 -2.50
N ILE A 17 1.15 4.23 -2.71
CA ILE A 17 1.34 3.34 -3.85
C ILE A 17 0.00 3.19 -4.54
N VAL A 18 -0.04 3.49 -5.83
CA VAL A 18 -1.22 3.34 -6.65
C VAL A 18 -1.02 2.11 -7.54
N ILE A 19 -1.99 1.19 -7.47
CA ILE A 19 -1.90 -0.12 -8.11
C ILE A 19 -3.06 -0.24 -9.10
N PRO A 20 -2.81 -0.08 -10.41
CA PRO A 20 -3.79 -0.42 -11.43
C PRO A 20 -4.01 -1.93 -11.47
N ASN A 21 -5.28 -2.35 -11.53
CA ASN A 21 -5.69 -3.74 -11.69
C ASN A 21 -6.93 -3.81 -12.60
N GLY A 22 -6.68 -3.94 -13.90
CA GLY A 22 -7.71 -3.92 -14.93
C GLY A 22 -8.42 -2.56 -14.98
N LYS A 23 -9.74 -2.55 -14.77
CA LYS A 23 -10.56 -1.31 -14.75
C LYS A 23 -10.57 -0.62 -13.38
N ARG A 24 -9.90 -1.17 -12.37
CA ARG A 24 -9.90 -0.65 -11.00
C ARG A 24 -8.51 -0.13 -10.65
N VAL A 25 -8.49 0.86 -9.77
CA VAL A 25 -7.27 1.42 -9.21
C VAL A 25 -7.37 1.34 -7.69
N TYR A 26 -6.39 0.67 -7.09
CA TYR A 26 -6.26 0.56 -5.65
C TYR A 26 -5.15 1.47 -5.16
N THR A 27 -5.21 1.84 -3.88
CA THR A 27 -4.14 2.62 -3.24
C THR A 27 -3.73 1.89 -1.97
N ILE A 28 -2.43 1.74 -1.74
CA ILE A 28 -1.89 1.34 -0.45
C ILE A 28 -1.09 2.50 0.11
N ARG A 29 -1.40 2.91 1.33
CA ARG A 29 -0.64 3.91 2.08
C ARG A 29 0.09 3.22 3.22
N PHE A 30 1.41 3.21 3.17
CA PHE A 30 2.25 2.79 4.30
C PHE A 30 2.50 4.02 5.16
N HIS A 31 2.06 3.96 6.41
CA HIS A 31 2.20 5.05 7.36
C HIS A 31 2.87 4.57 8.64
N LYS A 32 3.87 5.32 9.08
CA LYS A 32 4.56 5.09 10.35
C LYS A 32 3.82 5.84 11.47
N GLU A 33 3.08 5.12 12.32
CA GLU A 33 2.33 5.71 13.44
C GLU A 33 3.26 6.14 14.59
N ASN A 34 4.32 5.36 14.83
CA ASN A 34 5.32 5.64 15.86
C ASN A 34 6.69 5.04 15.48
N ASN A 35 7.71 5.19 16.35
CA ASN A 35 9.11 4.83 16.05
C ASN A 35 9.31 3.43 15.46
N ASP A 36 8.45 2.46 15.78
CA ASP A 36 8.60 1.06 15.35
C ASP A 36 7.33 0.46 14.73
N PHE A 37 6.27 1.25 14.56
CA PHE A 37 4.98 0.73 14.12
C PHE A 37 4.54 1.32 12.78
N TRP A 38 4.38 0.44 11.80
CA TRP A 38 3.87 0.75 10.47
C TRP A 38 2.50 0.12 10.27
N VAL A 39 1.63 0.85 9.55
CA VAL A 39 0.30 0.41 9.14
C VAL A 39 0.22 0.51 7.62
N ALA A 40 -0.40 -0.47 6.97
CA ALA A 40 -0.79 -0.38 5.57
C ALA A 40 -2.30 -0.12 5.48
N MET A 41 -2.66 1.04 4.97
CA MET A 41 -4.05 1.42 4.73
C MET A 41 -4.41 1.20 3.25
N ILE A 42 -5.48 0.48 2.97
CA ILE A 42 -5.87 0.13 1.59
C ILE A 42 -7.15 0.88 1.20
N GLY A 43 -7.03 1.69 0.15
CA GLY A 43 -8.14 2.45 -0.43
C GLY A 43 -8.85 1.71 -1.57
N ASN A 44 -10.08 2.13 -1.84
CA ASN A 44 -10.94 1.60 -2.91
C ASN A 44 -11.29 0.11 -2.78
N ILE A 45 -11.23 -0.45 -1.56
CA ILE A 45 -11.81 -1.75 -1.22
C ILE A 45 -13.28 -1.56 -0.79
N LYS A 46 -14.17 -2.46 -1.20
CA LYS A 46 -15.58 -2.49 -0.74
C LYS A 46 -15.73 -3.69 0.22
N ASN A 47 -16.08 -3.46 1.48
CA ASN A 47 -16.34 -4.49 2.53
C ASN A 47 -17.23 -5.64 1.98
N ASP A 48 -17.08 -6.95 2.29
CA ASP A 48 -16.57 -7.65 3.48
C ASP A 48 -15.73 -8.93 3.19
N ASN A 49 -15.11 -9.11 2.01
CA ASN A 49 -14.31 -10.32 1.72
C ASN A 49 -13.13 -10.03 0.78
N ASN A 50 -12.18 -9.20 1.23
CA ASN A 50 -11.05 -8.76 0.40
C ASN A 50 -9.69 -9.32 0.84
N GLU A 51 -9.62 -10.32 1.72
CA GLU A 51 -8.32 -10.84 2.20
C GLU A 51 -7.42 -11.32 1.05
N GLU A 52 -7.98 -12.03 0.07
CA GLU A 52 -7.26 -12.45 -1.14
C GLU A 52 -6.80 -11.26 -1.97
N LEU A 53 -7.67 -10.26 -2.17
CA LEU A 53 -7.32 -9.05 -2.92
C LEU A 53 -6.24 -8.25 -2.21
N ILE A 54 -6.33 -8.10 -0.90
CA ILE A 54 -5.34 -7.41 -0.06
C ILE A 54 -3.98 -8.12 -0.17
N SER A 55 -3.99 -9.45 -0.04
CA SER A 55 -2.78 -10.28 -0.16
C SER A 55 -2.16 -10.12 -1.54
N TYR A 56 -2.98 -10.19 -2.60
CA TYR A 56 -2.55 -9.97 -3.98
C TYR A 56 -1.95 -8.57 -4.20
N LEU A 57 -2.57 -7.52 -3.66
CA LEU A 57 -2.08 -6.14 -3.83
C LEU A 57 -0.74 -5.93 -3.10
N LEU A 58 -0.59 -6.49 -1.89
CA LEU A 58 0.68 -6.43 -1.14
C LEU A 58 1.77 -7.24 -1.84
N GLU A 59 1.45 -8.42 -2.36
CA GLU A 59 2.39 -9.21 -3.14
C GLU A 59 2.88 -8.43 -4.36
N LYS A 60 1.96 -7.81 -5.11
CA LYS A 60 2.30 -6.97 -6.27
C LYS A 60 3.22 -5.80 -5.88
N VAL A 61 3.02 -5.19 -4.71
CA VAL A 61 3.89 -4.14 -4.15
C VAL A 61 5.30 -4.65 -3.84
N TYR A 62 5.43 -5.82 -3.21
CA TYR A 62 6.73 -6.38 -2.84
C TYR A 62 7.47 -7.04 -4.01
N GLN A 63 6.77 -7.40 -5.10
CA GLN A 63 7.37 -7.88 -6.34
C GLN A 63 7.91 -6.74 -7.21
N ASP A 64 7.38 -5.53 -7.08
CA ASP A 64 7.92 -4.36 -7.79
C ASP A 64 9.28 -3.95 -7.21
N GLU A 65 10.32 -3.98 -8.04
CA GLU A 65 11.71 -3.78 -7.59
C GLU A 65 11.93 -2.40 -6.97
N THR A 66 11.43 -1.35 -7.61
CA THR A 66 11.58 0.04 -7.15
C THR A 66 10.90 0.22 -5.80
N THR A 67 9.67 -0.25 -5.70
CA THR A 67 8.87 -0.16 -4.48
C THR A 67 9.48 -0.97 -3.34
N ASN A 68 9.86 -2.22 -3.59
CA ASN A 68 10.48 -3.07 -2.60
C ASN A 68 11.82 -2.48 -2.11
N SER A 69 12.63 -1.88 -3.00
CA SER A 69 13.87 -1.20 -2.58
C SER A 69 13.58 -0.05 -1.61
N ILE A 70 12.62 0.82 -1.93
CA ILE A 70 12.25 1.97 -1.08
C ILE A 70 11.68 1.51 0.27
N LEU A 71 10.82 0.49 0.28
CA LEU A 71 10.28 -0.07 1.52
C LEU A 71 11.37 -0.68 2.40
N ASN A 72 12.39 -1.32 1.80
CA ASN A 72 13.53 -1.87 2.55
C ASN A 72 14.43 -0.76 3.12
N GLU A 73 14.70 0.31 2.36
CA GLU A 73 15.47 1.47 2.86
C GLU A 73 14.78 2.13 4.06
N LEU A 74 13.45 2.22 4.03
CA LEU A 74 12.63 2.78 5.11
C LEU A 74 12.32 1.78 6.23
N GLN A 75 12.83 0.55 6.13
CA GLN A 75 12.63 -0.54 7.09
C GLN A 75 11.14 -0.80 7.39
N VAL A 76 10.31 -0.74 6.34
CA VAL A 76 8.88 -1.08 6.44
C VAL A 76 8.77 -2.60 6.60
N PRO A 77 8.20 -3.11 7.71
CA PRO A 77 8.06 -4.56 7.91
C PRO A 77 7.02 -5.14 6.95
N LYS A 78 7.15 -6.43 6.60
CA LYS A 78 6.17 -7.12 5.74
C LYS A 78 4.90 -7.54 6.47
N ASN A 79 4.99 -7.78 7.78
CA ASN A 79 3.89 -8.16 8.64
C ASN A 79 3.21 -6.91 9.23
N LEU A 80 2.41 -6.25 8.42
CA LEU A 80 1.73 -5.00 8.79
C LEU A 80 0.32 -5.25 9.30
N ARG A 81 -0.13 -4.39 10.21
CA ARG A 81 -1.57 -4.23 10.45
C ARG A 81 -2.18 -3.60 9.19
N ILE A 82 -3.23 -4.23 8.67
CA ILE A 82 -3.97 -3.73 7.51
C ILE A 82 -5.24 -3.03 7.95
N GLU A 83 -5.45 -1.83 7.43
CA GLU A 83 -6.64 -1.02 7.71
C GLU A 83 -7.30 -0.55 6.41
N PRO A 84 -8.64 -0.33 6.40
CA PRO A 84 -9.26 0.38 5.30
C PRO A 84 -8.80 1.85 5.32
N LEU A 85 -8.35 2.36 4.17
CA LEU A 85 -8.10 3.78 4.01
C LEU A 85 -9.44 4.51 3.95
N MET A 86 -9.94 4.94 5.11
CA MET A 86 -11.11 5.81 5.18
C MET A 86 -10.71 7.20 4.66
N ILE A 87 -11.29 7.60 3.54
CA ILE A 87 -11.20 8.99 3.08
C ILE A 87 -12.07 9.80 4.05
N PHE A 88 -11.45 10.44 5.03
CA PHE A 88 -12.10 11.51 5.76
C PHE A 88 -12.25 12.66 4.78
N ASN A 89 -13.47 12.87 4.28
CA ASN A 89 -13.83 14.14 3.68
C ASN A 89 -13.70 15.19 4.80
N THR A 90 -12.67 16.02 4.72
CA THR A 90 -12.52 17.24 5.53
C THR A 90 -12.58 18.43 4.60
#